data_AF-A0A967I4A5-F1
#
_entry.id   AF-A0A967I4A5-F1
#
_cell.length_a   1.000
_cell.length_b   1.000
_cell.length_c   1.000
_cell.angle_alpha   90.00
_cell.angle_beta   90.00
_cell.angle_gamma   90.00
#
_symmetry.space_group_name_H-M   'P 1'
#
loop_
_entity.id
_entity.type
_entity.pdbx_description
1 polymer ?
#
loop_
_entity_poly.entity_id
_entity_poly.type
_entity_poly.pdbx_seq_one_letter_code
_entity_poly.pdbx_strand_id
1 'polypeptide(L)' 'MMIDDISLTLFEWAGIPSTTYGRHTGEFAGASQLGLLTVRTDEGVEGHSFLGSASR' A
#
# COMPACT_ATOMS: atom_id res chain seq x y z
N MET A 1 -24.12 -0.24 -10.80
CA MET A 1 -22.88 -0.68 -10.13
C MET A 1 -21.85 -1.02 -11.19
N MET A 2 -21.15 0.02 -11.64
CA MET A 2 -20.03 -0.03 -12.58
C MET A 2 -18.87 0.80 -12.00
N ILE A 3 -17.63 0.41 -12.29
CA ILE A 3 -16.46 1.22 -11.94
C ILE A 3 -16.35 2.39 -12.92
N ASP A 4 -16.23 3.61 -12.41
CA ASP A 4 -16.18 4.84 -13.22
C ASP A 4 -14.88 5.65 -13.06
N ASP A 5 -14.11 5.39 -12.00
CA ASP A 5 -12.83 6.03 -11.73
C ASP A 5 -11.85 5.06 -11.05
N ILE A 6 -10.59 5.11 -11.48
CA ILE A 6 -9.49 4.34 -10.90
C ILE A 6 -8.30 5.28 -10.76
N SER A 7 -7.75 5.38 -9.56
CA SER A 7 -6.54 6.14 -9.28
C SER A 7 -5.51 5.31 -8.52
N LEU A 8 -4.23 5.53 -8.82
CA LEU A 8 -3.10 4.93 -8.12
C LEU A 8 -2.18 6.05 -7.62
N THR A 9 -2.08 6.18 -6.31
CA THR A 9 -1.15 7.11 -5.67
C THR A 9 0.10 6.36 -5.27
N LEU A 10 1.25 6.69 -5.89
CA LEU A 10 2.56 6.15 -5.51
C LEU A 10 3.20 7.08 -4.46
N PHE A 11 3.68 6.51 -3.37
CA PHE A 11 4.30 7.27 -2.29
C PHE A 11 5.36 6.45 -1.54
N GLU A 12 6.28 7.16 -0.90
CA GLU A 12 7.24 6.56 0.03
C GLU A 12 6.65 6.54 1.44
N TRP A 13 6.59 5.37 2.05
CA TRP A 13 6.44 5.23 3.49
C TRP A 13 7.83 5.25 4.14
N ALA A 14 8.23 6.41 4.61
CA ALA A 14 9.54 6.63 5.24
C ALA A 14 9.50 6.40 6.76
N GLY A 15 10.69 6.25 7.36
CA GLY A 15 10.87 6.23 8.81
C GLY A 15 10.36 4.96 9.48
N ILE A 16 10.33 3.85 8.76
CA ILE A 16 9.87 2.58 9.29
C ILE A 16 10.90 2.06 10.32
N PRO A 17 10.49 1.87 11.59
CA PRO A 17 11.39 1.34 12.60
C PRO A 17 11.83 -0.08 12.25
N SER A 18 13.06 -0.41 12.68
CA SER A 18 13.57 -1.77 12.58
C SER A 18 12.59 -2.77 13.20
N THR A 19 12.11 -3.70 12.37
CA THR A 19 11.13 -4.72 12.75
C THR A 19 11.52 -6.06 12.16
N THR A 20 11.38 -7.11 12.97
CA THR A 20 11.61 -8.51 12.57
C THR A 20 10.35 -9.32 12.84
N TYR A 21 9.69 -9.78 11.78
CA TYR A 21 8.43 -10.55 11.90
C TYR A 21 8.64 -12.06 12.10
N GLY A 22 9.84 -12.57 11.88
CA GLY A 22 10.18 -13.97 12.11
C GLY A 22 11.69 -14.21 12.11
N ARG A 23 12.11 -15.35 12.68
CA ARG A 23 13.52 -15.72 12.83
C ARG A 23 14.31 -15.79 11.50
N HIS A 24 13.61 -15.94 10.37
CA HIS A 24 14.20 -16.15 9.04
C HIS A 24 13.91 -15.03 8.04
N THR A 25 13.15 -13.99 8.41
CA THR A 25 12.67 -12.97 7.46
C THR A 25 13.61 -11.77 7.30
N GLY A 26 14.74 -11.75 8.02
CA GLY A 26 15.61 -10.58 8.10
C GLY A 26 15.00 -9.43 8.90
N GLU A 27 15.83 -8.42 9.14
CA GLU A 27 15.45 -7.16 9.78
C GLU A 27 15.05 -6.16 8.69
N PHE A 28 13.88 -5.55 8.82
CA PHE A 28 13.38 -4.54 7.89
C PHE A 28 13.33 -3.18 8.58
N ALA A 29 13.88 -2.15 7.94
CA ALA A 29 13.90 -0.77 8.43
C ALA A 29 14.00 0.24 7.27
N GLY A 30 13.73 1.52 7.53
CA GLY A 30 14.01 2.59 6.59
C GLY A 30 12.77 3.06 5.85
N ALA A 31 12.67 2.76 4.56
CA ALA A 31 11.57 3.24 3.72
C ALA A 31 11.06 2.17 2.76
N SER A 32 9.76 2.20 2.44
CA SER A 32 9.16 1.36 1.42
C SER A 32 8.35 2.19 0.42
N GLN A 33 8.45 1.83 -0.86
CA GLN A 33 7.63 2.41 -1.92
C GLN A 33 6.31 1.65 -2.00
N LEU A 34 5.20 2.35 -1.77
CA LEU A 34 3.86 1.79 -1.75
C LEU A 34 2.96 2.49 -2.76
N GLY A 35 1.88 1.80 -3.15
CA GLY A 35 0.79 2.35 -3.94
C GLY A 35 -0.52 2.27 -3.16
N LEU A 36 -1.33 3.33 -3.16
CA LEU A 36 -2.74 3.27 -2.77
C LEU A 36 -3.59 3.27 -4.03
N LEU A 37 -4.24 2.13 -4.29
CA LEU A 37 -5.25 1.98 -5.32
C LEU A 37 -6.60 2.40 -4.75
N THR A 38 -7.24 3.39 -5.38
CA THR A 38 -8.63 3.75 -5.14
C THR A 38 -9.45 3.41 -6.37
N VAL A 39 -10.57 2.73 -6.17
CA VAL A 39 -11.54 2.37 -7.21
C VAL A 39 -12.89 2.94 -6.79
N ARG A 40 -13.51 3.75 -7.63
CA ARG A 40 -14.84 4.32 -7.39
C ARG A 40 -15.87 3.77 -8.38
N THR A 41 -17.10 3.61 -7.90
CA THR A 41 -18.25 3.26 -8.74
C THR A 41 -19.10 4.46 -9.10
N ASP A 42 -19.91 4.30 -10.16
CA ASP A 42 -20.96 5.24 -10.58
C ASP A 42 -22.05 5.50 -9.51
N GLU A 43 -22.08 4.69 -8.46
CA GLU A 43 -22.96 4.84 -7.28
C GLU A 43 -22.27 5.56 -6.11
N GLY A 44 -21.01 6.00 -6.27
CA GLY A 44 -20.24 6.72 -5.26
C GLY A 44 -19.56 5.86 -4.20
N VAL A 45 -19.49 4.53 -4.39
CA VAL A 45 -18.79 3.62 -3.46
C VAL A 45 -17.30 3.60 -3.80
N GLU A 46 -16.44 3.73 -2.79
CA GLU A 46 -14.98 3.68 -2.95
C GLU A 46 -14.35 2.46 -2.26
N GLY A 47 -13.53 1.74 -3.00
CA GLY A 47 -12.69 0.65 -2.50
C GLY A 47 -11.22 1.05 -2.49
N HIS A 48 -10.49 0.58 -1.48
CA HIS A 48 -9.07 0.91 -1.27
C HIS A 48 -8.22 -0.36 -1.12
N SER A 49 -7.04 -0.37 -1.73
CA SER A 49 -6.05 -1.44 -1.57
C SER A 49 -4.62 -0.89 -1.62
N PHE A 50 -3.73 -1.46 -0.81
CA PHE A 50 -2.30 -1.17 -0.91
C PHE A 50 -1.61 -2.13 -1.88
N LEU A 51 -0.72 -1.57 -2.69
CA LEU A 51 0.21 -2.29 -3.56
C LEU A 51 1.64 -2.09 -3.04
N GLY A 52 2.45 -3.14 -3.10
CA GLY A 52 3.82 -3.14 -2.57
C GLY A 52 3.96 -4.00 -1.31
N SER A 53 5.18 -4.03 -0.75
CA SER A 53 5.48 -4.77 0.48
C SER A 53 5.90 -3.81 1.58
N ALA A 54 5.29 -3.96 2.75
CA ALA A 54 5.67 -3.25 3.96
C ALA A 54 6.93 -3.83 4.64
N SER A 55 7.60 -4.82 4.04
CA SER A 55 8.73 -5.51 4.68
C SER A 55 9.85 -5.87 3.68
N ARG A 56 10.10 -5.01 2.69
CA ARG A 56 11.15 -5.24 1.68
C ARG A 56 12.51 -4.72 2.15
#